data_AF-A0A8H7UUP6-F1
#
_entry.id   AF-A0A8H7UUP6-F1
#
_cell.length_a   1.000
_cell.length_b   1.000
_cell.length_c   1.000
_cell.angle_alpha   90.00
_cell.angle_beta   90.00
_cell.angle_gamma   90.00
#
_symmetry.space_group_name_H-M   'P 1'
#
loop_
_entity.id
_entity.type
_entity.pdbx_description
1 polymer ?
#
loop_
_entity_poly.entity_id
_entity_poly.type
_entity_poly.pdbx_seq_one_letter_code
_entity_poly.pdbx_strand_id
1 'polypeptide(L)'
;MVPSIISKRQCLKLIWCQCKWIFSDTSSTKAFVDAFIALNLPLDILINNAGIMARPKSFTKDGFETQFSANHLDHFYITNLLTNKLMESIPSRVIILSSSGNSQFLDPASIDFDHLHAEKAYSPTKIYGQSKLANILYAKKLRRRFDAQGADITVVSLHPGNVETNLTRHTSLSMAVEQATK
;
A
#
# COMPACT_ATOMS: atom_id res chain seq x y z
N MET A 1 -0.64 -49.78 21.25
CA MET A 1 -0.55 -49.38 19.83
C MET A 1 -1.19 -48.00 19.72
N VAL A 2 -0.38 -46.93 19.70
CA VAL A 2 -0.86 -45.54 19.71
C VAL A 2 -1.01 -45.08 18.26
N PRO A 3 -2.16 -44.53 17.82
CA PRO A 3 -2.28 -43.99 16.48
C PRO A 3 -1.44 -42.71 16.37
N SER A 4 -0.49 -42.72 15.46
CA SER A 4 0.33 -41.59 15.07
C SER A 4 -0.54 -40.46 14.50
N ILE A 5 -0.51 -39.29 15.14
CA ILE A 5 -0.97 -38.04 14.52
C ILE A 5 0.00 -37.71 13.40
N ILE A 6 -0.33 -38.11 12.17
CA ILE A 6 0.34 -37.64 10.97
C ILE A 6 -0.05 -36.17 10.80
N SER A 7 0.82 -35.28 11.24
CA SER A 7 0.76 -33.85 10.94
C SER A 7 0.80 -33.67 9.42
N LYS A 8 -0.35 -33.41 8.81
CA LYS A 8 -0.44 -32.94 7.43
C LYS A 8 0.23 -31.56 7.39
N ARG A 9 1.49 -31.51 6.94
CA ARG A 9 2.16 -30.24 6.62
C ARG A 9 1.31 -29.53 5.57
N GLN A 10 0.66 -28.42 5.92
CA GLN A 10 0.08 -27.52 4.94
C GLN A 10 1.24 -26.93 4.12
N CYS A 11 1.36 -27.36 2.86
CA CYS A 11 2.26 -26.70 1.92
C CYS A 11 1.70 -25.31 1.61
N LEU A 12 2.52 -24.27 1.80
CA LEU A 12 2.20 -22.92 1.35
C LEU A 12 2.04 -22.94 -0.18
N LYS A 13 0.86 -22.53 -0.67
CA LYS A 13 0.62 -22.37 -2.11
C LYS A 13 0.81 -20.90 -2.47
N LEU A 14 1.83 -20.60 -3.26
CA LEU A 14 2.10 -19.27 -3.78
C LEU A 14 1.48 -19.15 -5.18
N ILE A 15 0.60 -18.17 -5.37
CA ILE A 15 0.04 -17.80 -6.68
C ILE A 15 0.54 -16.41 -7.01
N TRP A 16 1.29 -16.30 -8.10
CA TRP A 16 1.77 -15.03 -8.60
C TRP A 16 0.77 -14.47 -9.61
N CYS A 17 0.04 -13.44 -9.22
CA CYS A 17 -0.77 -12.65 -10.14
C CYS A 17 0.07 -11.46 -10.59
N GLN A 18 0.60 -11.53 -11.81
CA GLN A 18 1.33 -10.41 -12.37
C GLN A 18 0.35 -9.27 -12.66
N CYS A 19 0.61 -8.11 -12.07
CA CYS A 19 -0.07 -6.89 -12.47
C CYS A 19 0.93 -5.99 -13.18
N LYS A 20 0.68 -5.74 -14.47
CA LYS A 20 1.56 -4.94 -15.31
C LYS A 20 1.26 -3.46 -15.02
N TRP A 21 2.00 -2.89 -14.06
CA TRP A 21 1.97 -1.46 -13.69
C TRP A 21 0.74 -0.98 -12.88
N ILE A 22 0.52 -1.55 -11.68
CA ILE A 22 -0.46 -1.06 -10.68
C ILE A 22 -0.35 0.45 -10.44
N PHE A 23 0.85 1.02 -10.57
CA PHE A 23 1.15 2.39 -10.15
C PHE A 23 0.90 3.48 -11.19
N SER A 24 0.20 3.17 -12.28
CA SER A 24 0.03 4.13 -13.38
C SER A 24 -1.29 4.06 -14.13
N ASP A 25 -2.15 3.07 -13.87
CA ASP A 25 -3.30 2.74 -14.72
C ASP A 25 -4.39 2.00 -13.94
N THR A 26 -5.48 2.72 -13.63
CA THR A 26 -6.66 2.17 -12.93
C THR A 26 -7.29 0.98 -13.66
N SER A 27 -7.18 0.90 -14.99
CA SER A 27 -7.69 -0.24 -15.76
C SER A 27 -6.87 -1.51 -15.49
N SER A 28 -5.54 -1.38 -15.40
CA SER A 28 -4.67 -2.50 -15.01
C SER A 28 -4.96 -2.96 -13.58
N THR A 29 -5.18 -2.01 -12.67
CA THR A 29 -5.54 -2.33 -11.27
C THR A 29 -6.84 -3.09 -11.18
N LYS A 30 -7.87 -2.69 -11.94
CA LYS A 30 -9.14 -3.42 -12.00
C LYS A 30 -8.95 -4.82 -12.59
N ALA A 31 -8.20 -4.97 -13.69
CA ALA A 31 -7.94 -6.26 -14.30
C ALA A 31 -7.26 -7.24 -13.34
N PHE A 32 -6.34 -6.76 -12.50
CA PHE A 32 -5.73 -7.57 -11.44
C PHE A 32 -6.74 -8.01 -10.39
N VAL A 33 -7.60 -7.11 -9.93
CA VAL A 33 -8.65 -7.47 -8.95
C VAL A 33 -9.62 -8.49 -9.54
N ASP A 34 -10.06 -8.29 -10.78
CA ASP A 34 -10.94 -9.23 -11.49
C ASP A 34 -10.27 -10.62 -11.63
N ALA A 35 -8.98 -10.65 -11.98
CA ALA A 35 -8.21 -11.89 -12.07
C ALA A 35 -8.08 -12.60 -10.71
N PHE A 36 -7.85 -11.85 -9.63
CA PHE A 36 -7.82 -12.41 -8.27
C PHE A 36 -9.18 -12.97 -7.87
N ILE A 37 -10.27 -12.24 -8.11
CA ILE A 37 -11.64 -12.69 -7.80
C ILE A 37 -11.97 -13.98 -8.56
N ALA A 38 -11.53 -14.09 -9.82
CA ALA A 38 -11.72 -15.29 -10.64
C ALA A 38 -11.01 -16.54 -10.10
N LEU A 39 -10.01 -16.40 -9.22
CA LEU A 39 -9.39 -17.55 -8.53
C LEU A 39 -10.35 -18.24 -7.55
N ASN A 40 -11.43 -17.55 -7.15
CA ASN A 40 -12.41 -18.03 -6.18
C ASN A 40 -11.79 -18.52 -4.86
N LEU A 41 -10.74 -17.82 -4.41
CA LEU A 41 -10.07 -18.06 -3.13
C LEU A 41 -10.58 -17.09 -2.05
N PRO A 42 -10.55 -17.47 -0.76
CA PRO A 42 -10.81 -16.53 0.33
C PRO A 42 -9.73 -15.44 0.37
N LEU A 43 -10.10 -14.27 0.89
CA LEU A 43 -9.20 -13.14 1.15
C LEU A 43 -9.14 -12.88 2.65
N ASP A 44 -8.34 -13.68 3.35
CA ASP A 44 -8.20 -13.56 4.81
C ASP A 44 -7.37 -12.32 5.20
N ILE A 45 -6.35 -11.98 4.41
CA ILE A 45 -5.43 -10.87 4.69
C ILE A 45 -5.09 -10.11 3.41
N LEU A 46 -5.34 -8.80 3.42
CA LEU A 46 -4.87 -7.84 2.41
C LEU A 46 -3.75 -6.99 3.01
N ILE A 47 -2.57 -6.99 2.38
CA ILE A 47 -1.41 -6.18 2.82
C ILE A 47 -1.08 -5.13 1.75
N ASN A 48 -1.45 -3.88 2.04
CA ASN A 48 -1.10 -2.70 1.24
C ASN A 48 0.33 -2.24 1.59
N ASN A 49 1.32 -3.02 1.14
CA ASN A 49 2.74 -2.82 1.44
C ASN A 49 3.48 -1.99 0.39
N ALA A 50 3.09 -2.09 -0.88
CA ALA A 50 3.91 -1.57 -1.96
C ALA A 50 4.12 -0.05 -1.87
N GLY A 51 5.28 0.42 -2.32
CA GLY A 51 5.50 1.85 -2.35
C GLY A 51 6.83 2.28 -2.94
N ILE A 52 6.88 3.55 -3.30
CA ILE A 52 8.03 4.23 -3.87
C ILE A 52 8.29 5.53 -3.09
N MET A 53 9.54 5.97 -3.11
CA MET A 53 9.99 7.15 -2.36
C MET A 53 10.98 7.97 -3.19
N ALA A 54 10.94 9.29 -2.98
CA ALA A 54 11.92 10.28 -3.48
C ALA A 54 12.11 10.25 -5.00
N ARG A 55 11.06 9.97 -5.76
CA ARG A 55 11.12 9.96 -7.23
C ARG A 55 11.11 11.39 -7.79
N PRO A 56 11.73 11.62 -8.97
CA PRO A 56 11.48 12.84 -9.74
C PRO A 56 9.98 13.01 -10.05
N LYS A 57 9.54 14.26 -10.20
CA LYS A 57 8.15 14.59 -10.52
C LYS A 57 7.73 13.82 -11.78
N SER A 58 6.66 13.04 -11.64
CA SER A 58 6.07 12.27 -12.72
C SER A 58 4.60 12.03 -12.41
N PHE A 59 3.85 11.65 -13.44
CA PHE A 59 2.42 11.40 -13.35
C PHE A 59 2.07 10.02 -13.89
N THR A 60 1.03 9.43 -13.32
CA THR A 60 0.37 8.24 -13.87
C THR A 60 -0.35 8.56 -15.18
N LYS A 61 -0.79 7.54 -15.92
CA LYS A 61 -1.64 7.76 -17.11
C LYS A 61 -2.94 8.46 -16.77
N ASP A 62 -3.44 8.23 -15.55
CA ASP A 62 -4.65 8.84 -15.01
C ASP A 62 -4.41 10.26 -14.42
N GLY A 63 -3.17 10.80 -14.52
CA GLY A 63 -2.85 12.17 -14.11
C GLY A 63 -2.57 12.36 -12.61
N PHE A 64 -2.38 11.28 -11.85
CA PHE A 64 -2.01 11.36 -10.43
C PHE A 64 -0.50 11.47 -10.26
N GLU A 65 -0.04 12.18 -9.23
CA GLU A 65 1.38 12.16 -8.88
C GLU A 65 1.80 10.71 -8.52
N THR A 66 2.91 10.24 -9.10
CA THR A 66 3.27 8.82 -9.08
C THR A 66 3.49 8.24 -7.67
N GLN A 67 4.13 8.97 -6.75
CA GLN A 67 4.34 8.48 -5.38
C GLN A 67 3.02 8.42 -4.60
N PHE A 68 2.19 9.44 -4.74
CA PHE A 68 0.88 9.49 -4.07
C PHE A 68 -0.06 8.41 -4.62
N SER A 69 -0.07 8.21 -5.95
CA SER A 69 -0.82 7.12 -6.58
C SER A 69 -0.36 5.78 -6.04
N ALA A 70 0.93 5.49 -6.18
CA ALA A 70 1.48 4.18 -5.87
C ALA A 70 1.37 3.78 -4.41
N ASN A 71 1.57 4.74 -3.52
CA ASN A 71 1.61 4.48 -2.08
C ASN A 71 0.21 4.48 -1.45
N HIS A 72 -0.74 5.22 -2.04
CA HIS A 72 -2.03 5.50 -1.43
C HIS A 72 -3.23 5.23 -2.35
N LEU A 73 -3.37 5.92 -3.49
CA LEU A 73 -4.60 5.83 -4.30
C LEU A 73 -4.84 4.44 -4.86
N ASP A 74 -3.80 3.76 -5.33
CA ASP A 74 -3.95 2.41 -5.89
C ASP A 74 -4.35 1.41 -4.81
N HIS A 75 -3.74 1.51 -3.62
CA HIS A 75 -4.13 0.70 -2.46
C HIS A 75 -5.56 0.98 -2.01
N PHE A 76 -5.94 2.25 -1.95
CA PHE A 76 -7.31 2.67 -1.66
C PHE A 76 -8.28 2.04 -2.67
N TYR A 77 -7.98 2.12 -3.96
CA TYR A 77 -8.82 1.59 -5.02
C TYR A 77 -8.95 0.07 -4.96
N ILE A 78 -7.83 -0.66 -4.85
CA ILE A 78 -7.80 -2.12 -4.68
C ILE A 78 -8.64 -2.56 -3.48
N THR A 79 -8.47 -1.88 -2.34
CA THR A 79 -9.17 -2.24 -1.10
C THR A 79 -10.69 -2.01 -1.22
N ASN A 80 -11.12 -0.95 -1.92
CA ASN A 80 -12.53 -0.73 -2.20
C ASN A 80 -13.10 -1.78 -3.17
N LEU A 81 -12.37 -2.16 -4.22
CA LEU A 81 -12.81 -3.21 -5.15
C LEU A 81 -12.89 -4.60 -4.47
N LEU A 82 -12.00 -4.88 -3.52
CA LEU A 82 -11.96 -6.13 -2.77
C LEU A 82 -12.85 -6.13 -1.51
N THR A 83 -13.59 -5.06 -1.25
CA THR A 83 -14.38 -4.93 -0.01
C THR A 83 -15.38 -6.07 0.17
N ASN A 84 -16.14 -6.43 -0.87
CA ASN A 84 -17.08 -7.55 -0.78
C ASN A 84 -16.35 -8.87 -0.51
N LYS A 85 -15.17 -9.08 -1.10
CA LYS A 85 -14.39 -10.29 -0.90
C LYS A 85 -13.85 -10.41 0.53
N LEU A 86 -13.45 -9.29 1.13
CA LEU A 86 -13.07 -9.22 2.55
C LEU A 86 -14.25 -9.54 3.47
N MET A 87 -15.46 -9.09 3.13
CA MET A 87 -16.70 -9.36 3.88
C MET A 87 -17.10 -10.84 3.78
N GLU A 88 -16.97 -11.45 2.59
CA GLU A 88 -17.19 -12.90 2.39
C GLU A 88 -16.20 -13.77 3.17
N SER A 89 -15.02 -13.23 3.49
CA SER A 89 -13.91 -13.96 4.13
C SER A 89 -13.74 -13.62 5.61
N ILE A 90 -14.78 -13.09 6.26
CA ILE A 90 -14.73 -12.75 7.69
C ILE A 90 -14.45 -14.03 8.53
N PRO A 91 -13.54 -13.98 9.53
CA PRO A 91 -12.75 -12.83 9.95
C PRO A 91 -11.58 -12.54 9.00
N SER A 92 -11.46 -11.28 8.55
CA SER A 92 -10.39 -10.86 7.63
C SER A 92 -9.63 -9.63 8.13
N ARG A 93 -8.51 -9.32 7.48
CA ARG A 93 -7.60 -8.24 7.91
C ARG A 93 -7.12 -7.38 6.75
N VAL A 94 -7.02 -6.07 6.98
CA VAL A 94 -6.37 -5.10 6.08
C VAL A 94 -5.22 -4.44 6.82
N ILE A 95 -4.00 -4.63 6.31
CA ILE A 95 -2.77 -4.07 6.86
C ILE A 95 -2.25 -3.01 5.90
N ILE A 96 -2.09 -1.78 6.36
CA ILE A 96 -1.67 -0.64 5.53
C ILE A 96 -0.33 -0.11 6.02
N LEU A 97 0.68 -0.10 5.14
CA LEU A 97 2.01 0.38 5.53
C LEU A 97 2.13 1.90 5.41
N SER A 98 2.49 2.52 6.52
CA SER A 98 2.94 3.90 6.64
C SER A 98 4.47 3.96 6.89
N SER A 99 4.98 5.11 7.30
CA SER A 99 6.39 5.39 7.55
C SER A 99 6.50 6.60 8.48
N SER A 100 7.57 6.71 9.28
CA SER A 100 7.88 7.92 10.06
C SER A 100 7.97 9.20 9.20
N GLY A 101 8.17 9.07 7.89
CA GLY A 101 8.09 10.18 6.94
C GLY A 101 6.75 10.94 6.97
N ASN A 102 5.67 10.33 7.47
CA ASN A 102 4.37 10.99 7.66
C ASN A 102 4.44 12.21 8.59
N SER A 103 5.36 12.20 9.55
CA SER A 103 5.58 13.31 10.49
C SER A 103 6.93 13.99 10.29
N GLN A 104 7.96 13.26 9.83
CA GLN A 104 9.30 13.81 9.63
C GLN A 104 9.42 14.72 8.40
N PHE A 105 8.58 14.53 7.38
CA PHE A 105 8.65 15.29 6.13
C PHE A 105 7.52 16.33 5.97
N LEU A 106 6.63 16.44 6.95
CA LEU A 106 5.49 17.35 6.93
C LEU A 106 5.50 18.21 8.19
N ASP A 107 5.48 19.53 8.01
CA ASP A 107 5.39 20.50 9.10
C ASP A 107 4.37 21.59 8.72
N PRO A 108 3.17 21.64 9.34
CA PRO A 108 2.64 20.64 10.28
C PRO A 108 2.29 19.32 9.56
N ALA A 109 2.20 18.21 10.31
CA ALA A 109 1.81 16.89 9.81
C ALA A 109 0.33 16.86 9.37
N SER A 110 0.07 17.37 8.16
CA SER A 110 -1.25 17.57 7.58
C SER A 110 -1.24 17.25 6.08
N ILE A 111 -2.41 16.93 5.54
CA ILE A 111 -2.60 16.76 4.10
C ILE A 111 -2.87 18.14 3.49
N ASP A 112 -2.01 18.59 2.58
CA ASP A 112 -2.28 19.73 1.69
C ASP A 112 -3.10 19.23 0.50
N PHE A 113 -4.42 19.31 0.63
CA PHE A 113 -5.35 18.88 -0.42
C PHE A 113 -5.22 19.69 -1.72
N ASP A 114 -4.73 20.93 -1.63
CA ASP A 114 -4.49 21.81 -2.78
C ASP A 114 -3.16 21.51 -3.48
N HIS A 115 -2.38 20.54 -2.97
CA HIS A 115 -1.05 20.19 -3.47
C HIS A 115 -0.84 18.67 -3.60
N LEU A 116 -1.91 17.91 -3.82
CA LEU A 116 -1.85 16.46 -3.99
C LEU A 116 -1.29 16.06 -5.37
N HIS A 117 -1.48 16.87 -6.40
CA HIS A 117 -0.95 16.63 -7.75
C HIS A 117 0.34 17.41 -8.04
N ALA A 118 1.03 17.87 -7.00
CA ALA A 118 2.24 18.67 -7.15
C ALA A 118 2.04 19.94 -8.01
N GLU A 119 0.93 20.63 -7.79
CA GLU A 119 0.53 21.85 -8.48
C GLU A 119 1.50 23.01 -8.20
N LYS A 120 2.06 23.06 -6.99
CA LYS A 120 3.11 24.01 -6.55
C LYS A 120 4.52 23.43 -6.76
N ALA A 121 5.53 24.05 -6.15
CA ALA A 121 6.90 23.54 -6.17
C ALA A 121 6.98 22.09 -5.67
N TYR A 122 7.58 21.21 -6.48
CA TYR A 122 7.64 19.78 -6.17
C TYR A 122 8.66 19.49 -5.08
N SER A 123 8.22 18.76 -4.06
CA SER A 123 9.09 18.23 -3.00
C SER A 123 8.86 16.72 -2.90
N PRO A 124 9.81 15.89 -3.36
CA PRO A 124 9.66 14.43 -3.36
C PRO A 124 9.39 13.85 -1.97
N THR A 125 10.03 14.42 -0.94
CA THR A 125 9.89 13.99 0.46
C THR A 125 8.56 14.41 1.05
N LYS A 126 8.07 15.63 0.79
CA LYS A 126 6.74 16.07 1.24
C LYS A 126 5.66 15.21 0.63
N ILE A 127 5.69 14.97 -0.68
CA ILE A 127 4.71 14.11 -1.37
C ILE A 127 4.71 12.70 -0.78
N TYR A 128 5.89 12.11 -0.55
CA TYR A 128 6.00 10.83 0.13
C TYR A 128 5.38 10.88 1.54
N GLY A 129 5.70 11.91 2.33
CA GLY A 129 5.11 12.15 3.65
C GLY A 129 3.58 12.20 3.61
N GLN A 130 3.01 12.95 2.66
CA GLN A 130 1.55 13.05 2.47
C GLN A 130 0.95 11.69 2.16
N SER A 131 1.58 10.90 1.28
CA SER A 131 1.09 9.55 0.95
C SER A 131 1.08 8.61 2.17
N LYS A 132 2.07 8.73 3.05
CA LYS A 132 2.18 7.90 4.26
C LYS A 132 1.26 8.39 5.39
N LEU A 133 0.98 9.69 5.47
CA LEU A 133 -0.06 10.23 6.34
C LEU A 133 -1.45 9.80 5.87
N ALA A 134 -1.70 9.85 4.55
CA ALA A 134 -2.96 9.41 3.95
C ALA A 134 -3.26 7.93 4.26
N ASN A 135 -2.23 7.06 4.29
CA ASN A 135 -2.39 5.66 4.71
C ASN A 135 -2.89 5.52 6.16
N ILE A 136 -2.39 6.33 7.10
CA ILE A 136 -2.85 6.32 8.49
C ILE A 136 -4.30 6.80 8.58
N LEU A 137 -4.62 7.90 7.91
CA LEU A 137 -5.98 8.47 7.90
C LEU A 137 -6.98 7.49 7.26
N TYR A 138 -6.57 6.83 6.18
CA TYR A 138 -7.40 5.84 5.51
C TYR A 138 -7.63 4.60 6.36
N ALA A 139 -6.62 4.06 7.04
CA ALA A 139 -6.82 2.96 7.97
C ALA A 139 -7.86 3.31 9.06
N LYS A 140 -7.76 4.52 9.65
CA LYS A 140 -8.75 5.01 10.63
C LYS A 140 -10.15 5.12 10.04
N LYS A 141 -10.29 5.67 8.83
CA LYS A 141 -11.58 5.84 8.16
C LYS A 141 -12.20 4.51 7.76
N LEU A 142 -11.39 3.59 7.22
CA LEU A 142 -11.81 2.26 6.79
C LEU A 142 -12.26 1.42 7.99
N ARG A 143 -11.51 1.45 9.11
CA ARG A 143 -11.93 0.81 10.36
C ARG A 143 -13.32 1.28 10.79
N ARG A 144 -13.53 2.59 10.88
CA ARG A 144 -14.85 3.19 11.22
C ARG A 144 -15.96 2.76 10.27
N ARG A 145 -15.66 2.57 8.98
CA ARG A 145 -16.63 2.12 7.98
C ARG A 145 -17.05 0.66 8.23
N PHE A 146 -16.12 -0.23 8.52
CA PHE A 146 -16.42 -1.62 8.83
C PHE A 146 -17.11 -1.79 10.18
N ASP A 147 -16.72 -1.01 11.19
CA ASP A 147 -17.42 -0.98 12.48
C ASP A 147 -18.89 -0.58 12.32
N ALA A 148 -19.17 0.44 11.51
CA ALA A 148 -20.54 0.88 11.23
C ALA A 148 -21.39 -0.18 10.49
N GLN A 149 -20.76 -1.17 9.86
CA GLN A 149 -21.42 -2.30 9.21
C GLN A 149 -21.48 -3.56 10.09
N GLY A 150 -20.90 -3.52 11.30
CA GLY A 150 -20.78 -4.70 12.16
C GLY A 150 -19.87 -5.79 11.59
N ALA A 151 -18.97 -5.43 10.68
CA ALA A 151 -18.08 -6.38 10.01
C ALA A 151 -16.85 -6.70 10.88
N ASP A 152 -16.59 -7.99 11.14
CA ASP A 152 -15.38 -8.43 11.85
C ASP A 152 -14.16 -8.45 10.90
N ILE A 153 -13.75 -7.24 10.52
CA ILE A 153 -12.58 -6.97 9.68
C ILE A 153 -11.60 -6.09 10.47
N THR A 154 -10.43 -6.64 10.76
CA THR A 154 -9.37 -5.90 11.45
C THR A 154 -8.63 -4.99 10.47
N VAL A 155 -8.62 -3.69 10.71
CA VAL A 155 -7.86 -2.72 9.92
C VAL A 155 -6.78 -2.08 10.78
N VAL A 156 -5.52 -2.18 10.35
CA VAL A 156 -4.37 -1.63 11.06
C VAL A 156 -3.44 -0.87 10.11
N SER A 157 -2.77 0.14 10.65
CA SER A 157 -1.67 0.84 9.99
C SER A 157 -0.41 0.70 10.84
N LEU A 158 0.73 0.44 10.19
CA LEU A 158 2.02 0.31 10.87
C LEU A 158 3.14 1.01 10.08
N HIS A 159 4.22 1.37 10.77
CA HIS A 159 5.50 1.64 10.12
C HIS A 159 6.49 0.53 10.52
N PRO A 160 7.28 -0.03 9.59
CA PRO A 160 8.18 -1.14 9.90
C PRO A 160 9.48 -0.70 10.59
N GLY A 161 9.68 0.61 10.79
CA GLY A 161 10.97 1.17 11.21
C GLY A 161 11.91 1.35 10.02
N ASN A 162 13.20 1.49 10.30
CA ASN A 162 14.23 1.56 9.26
C ASN A 162 14.61 0.14 8.84
N VAL A 163 14.25 -0.23 7.61
CA VAL A 163 14.55 -1.53 7.03
C VAL A 163 15.40 -1.34 5.79
N GLU A 164 16.48 -2.12 5.67
CA GLU A 164 17.36 -2.07 4.51
C GLU A 164 16.62 -2.61 3.28
N THR A 165 16.21 -1.69 2.40
CA THR A 165 15.46 -1.98 1.19
C THR A 165 15.88 -1.02 0.09
N ASN A 166 15.55 -1.37 -1.15
CA ASN A 166 15.74 -0.48 -2.30
C ASN A 166 14.80 0.75 -2.29
N LEU A 167 14.02 0.99 -1.22
CA LEU A 167 13.11 2.14 -1.12
C LEU A 167 13.87 3.46 -1.13
N THR A 168 15.07 3.51 -0.54
CA THR A 168 15.87 4.74 -0.41
C THR A 168 16.75 5.04 -1.61
N ARG A 169 16.77 4.22 -2.67
CA ARG A 169 17.67 4.33 -3.84
C ARG A 169 17.63 5.64 -4.63
N HIS A 170 16.65 6.50 -4.38
CA HIS A 170 16.52 7.82 -5.00
C HIS A 170 16.69 8.97 -4.00
N THR A 171 17.23 8.66 -2.82
CA THR A 171 17.57 9.68 -1.81
C THR A 171 18.97 10.23 -2.07
N SER A 172 19.21 11.47 -1.65
CA SER A 172 20.53 12.10 -1.73
C SER A 172 21.64 11.27 -1.09
N LEU A 173 21.35 10.62 0.06
CA LEU A 173 22.30 9.74 0.73
C LEU A 173 22.70 8.54 -0.14
N SER A 174 21.72 7.87 -0.77
CA SER A 174 22.00 6.74 -1.67
C SER A 174 22.74 7.15 -2.94
N MET A 175 22.39 8.31 -3.51
CA MET A 175 23.05 8.85 -4.71
C MET A 175 24.50 9.27 -4.41
N ALA A 176 24.77 9.80 -3.20
CA ALA A 176 26.10 10.15 -2.76
C ALA A 176 26.98 8.92 -2.53
N VAL A 177 26.44 7.84 -1.95
CA VAL A 177 27.16 6.57 -1.77
C VAL A 177 27.52 5.93 -3.12
N GLU A 178 26.61 5.98 -4.10
CA GLU A 178 26.84 5.45 -5.44
C GLU A 178 27.86 6.29 -6.24
N GLN A 179 27.97 7.58 -5.96
CA GLN A 179 29.03 8.45 -6.52
C GLN A 179 30.39 8.24 -5.84
N ALA A 180 30.42 7.92 -4.55
CA ALA A 180 31.65 7.70 -3.79
C ALA A 180 32.28 6.31 -3.99
N THR A 181 31.55 5.38 -4.62
CA THR A 181 31.99 4.00 -4.89
C THR A 181 32.39 3.75 -6.34
N LYS A 182 32.37 4.80 -7.17
CA LYS A 182 32.96 4.83 -8.53
C LYS A 182 34.27 5.59 -8.50
#